data_AF-A0ABD5W0G4-F1
#
_entry.id   AF-A0ABD5W0G4-F1
#
_cell.length_a   1.000
_cell.length_b   1.000
_cell.length_c   1.000
_cell.angle_alpha   90.00
_cell.angle_beta   90.00
_cell.angle_gamma   90.00
#
_symmetry.space_group_name_H-M   'P 1'
#
loop_
_entity.id
_entity.type
_entity.pdbx_description
1 polymer ?
#
loop_
_entity_poly.entity_id
_entity_poly.type
_entity_poly.pdbx_seq_one_letter_code
_entity_poly.pdbx_strand_id
1 'polypeptide(L)'
;MTDVAQAFVPGHVTGFFTSDHDPDPTKAGSRGCGIALSEGVTVTVRPADEVSVELNGEPITMGAVERVLDALKAPAAVSATTDLPLGAGFGVSGAMALGTALATNAAFDRRLSRNELVTVAHGAEVQAGTGLGDVVAQANGGVTVRLEPGGPQDNALDRIPARGRVEYHVIDDLATDGVLDGDTTALTTAGKKALSDVVGEPTLDRFMRASREFARESELLTARVRDVILDVNEAGGTATMAMLGETVIALGTGLTDAGYDPDVCQIHPAGATLEP
;
A
#
# COMPACT_ATOMS: atom_id res chain seq x y z
N MET A 1 -25.98 -6.51 17.87
CA MET A 1 -24.87 -5.71 17.33
C MET A 1 -23.64 -6.18 18.05
N THR A 2 -22.62 -6.64 17.34
CA THR A 2 -21.35 -6.97 17.98
C THR A 2 -20.69 -5.66 18.37
N ASP A 3 -20.35 -5.50 19.66
CA ASP A 3 -19.62 -4.32 20.17
C ASP A 3 -18.17 -4.25 19.62
N VAL A 4 -17.84 -5.09 18.65
CA VAL A 4 -16.53 -5.24 18.04
C VAL A 4 -16.74 -5.63 16.58
N ALA A 5 -15.97 -5.02 15.69
CA ALA A 5 -15.88 -5.43 14.29
C ALA A 5 -14.41 -5.50 13.87
N GLN A 6 -14.13 -6.38 12.92
CA GLN A 6 -12.78 -6.65 12.45
C GLN A 6 -12.73 -6.56 10.92
N ALA A 7 -11.63 -6.05 10.39
CA ALA A 7 -11.39 -5.93 8.97
C ALA A 7 -9.95 -6.35 8.66
N PHE A 8 -9.79 -7.16 7.61
CA PHE A 8 -8.49 -7.46 7.02
C PHE A 8 -8.23 -6.52 5.84
N VAL A 9 -7.03 -5.94 5.81
CA VAL A 9 -6.57 -5.12 4.70
C VAL A 9 -5.21 -5.65 4.23
N PRO A 10 -5.06 -6.02 2.94
CA PRO A 10 -3.79 -6.53 2.45
C PRO A 10 -2.68 -5.48 2.58
N GLY A 11 -1.46 -5.92 2.83
CA GLY A 11 -0.28 -5.10 2.59
C GLY A 11 -0.24 -4.72 1.11
N HIS A 12 0.28 -3.54 0.80
CA HIS A 12 0.43 -3.10 -0.58
C HIS A 12 1.83 -2.62 -0.82
N VAL A 13 2.40 -3.07 -1.92
CA VAL A 13 3.71 -2.60 -2.35
C VAL A 13 3.62 -1.92 -3.70
N THR A 14 4.00 -0.65 -3.73
CA THR A 14 4.09 0.13 -4.96
C THR A 14 5.38 -0.23 -5.71
N GLY A 15 5.27 -0.51 -7.01
CA GLY A 15 6.45 -0.73 -7.86
C GLY A 15 6.91 0.53 -8.59
N PHE A 16 6.00 1.42 -8.95
CA PHE A 16 6.30 2.76 -9.49
C PHE A 16 5.09 3.67 -9.33
N PHE A 17 5.30 4.98 -9.38
CA PHE A 17 4.21 5.94 -9.22
C PHE A 17 4.50 7.33 -9.81
N THR A 18 3.45 8.13 -9.95
CA THR A 18 3.51 9.60 -10.01
C THR A 18 2.78 10.17 -8.80
N SER A 19 3.16 11.36 -8.37
CA SER A 19 2.42 12.09 -7.34
C SER A 19 1.61 13.21 -7.98
N ASP A 20 0.32 13.25 -7.71
CA ASP A 20 -0.62 14.23 -8.25
C ASP A 20 -1.27 14.96 -7.06
N HIS A 21 -0.77 16.16 -6.77
CA HIS A 21 -1.25 16.99 -5.66
C HIS A 21 -2.53 17.73 -6.05
N ASP A 22 -3.48 17.78 -5.14
CA ASP A 22 -4.71 18.58 -5.25
C ASP A 22 -5.06 19.17 -3.87
N PRO A 23 -5.59 20.41 -3.79
CA PRO A 23 -6.09 20.96 -2.53
C PRO A 23 -7.22 20.13 -1.90
N ASP A 24 -7.98 19.41 -2.72
CA ASP A 24 -8.99 18.45 -2.28
C ASP A 24 -8.34 17.08 -2.02
N PRO A 25 -8.27 16.61 -0.76
CA PRO A 25 -7.63 15.35 -0.43
C PRO A 25 -8.32 14.13 -1.06
N THR A 26 -9.58 14.24 -1.50
CA THR A 26 -10.23 13.13 -2.22
C THR A 26 -9.80 13.04 -3.69
N LYS A 27 -9.23 14.11 -4.24
CA LYS A 27 -8.74 14.19 -5.63
C LYS A 27 -7.24 14.00 -5.74
N ALA A 28 -6.52 14.47 -4.72
CA ALA A 28 -5.10 14.21 -4.59
C ALA A 28 -4.84 12.70 -4.55
N GLY A 29 -3.76 12.26 -5.17
CA GLY A 29 -3.41 10.85 -5.18
C GLY A 29 -2.22 10.55 -6.06
N SER A 30 -2.19 9.35 -6.61
CA SER A 30 -1.09 8.87 -7.44
C SER A 30 -1.59 8.04 -8.60
N ARG A 31 -0.87 8.10 -9.71
CA ARG A 31 -0.90 7.05 -10.74
C ARG A 31 0.21 6.05 -10.47
N GLY A 32 0.14 4.84 -11.04
CA GLY A 32 1.21 3.86 -10.90
C GLY A 32 0.72 2.42 -10.89
N CYS A 33 1.57 1.51 -10.44
CA CYS A 33 1.20 0.09 -10.29
C CYS A 33 1.80 -0.49 -9.01
N GLY A 34 1.11 -1.44 -8.40
CA GLY A 34 1.55 -2.14 -7.19
C GLY A 34 0.80 -3.44 -6.93
N ILE A 35 1.28 -4.20 -5.95
CA ILE A 35 0.81 -5.54 -5.61
C ILE A 35 0.18 -5.51 -4.22
N ALA A 36 -1.07 -5.96 -4.10
CA ALA A 36 -1.67 -6.32 -2.83
C ALA A 36 -1.22 -7.73 -2.40
N LEU A 37 -0.69 -7.86 -1.19
CA LEU A 37 -0.15 -9.09 -0.62
C LEU A 37 -1.20 -9.84 0.19
N SER A 38 -1.06 -11.16 0.32
CA SER A 38 -1.91 -12.00 1.18
C SER A 38 -1.63 -11.83 2.66
N GLU A 39 -0.48 -11.25 2.99
CA GLU A 39 -0.21 -10.71 4.32
C GLU A 39 -0.67 -9.26 4.38
N GLY A 40 -1.04 -8.82 5.57
CA GLY A 40 -1.65 -7.52 5.74
C GLY A 40 -1.93 -7.20 7.19
N VAL A 41 -2.81 -6.23 7.38
CA VAL A 41 -3.18 -5.70 8.68
C VAL A 41 -4.58 -6.15 9.02
N THR A 42 -4.73 -6.76 10.18
CA THR A 42 -6.05 -7.08 10.75
C THR A 42 -6.39 -6.03 11.79
N VAL A 43 -7.40 -5.20 11.51
CA VAL A 43 -7.82 -4.08 12.35
C VAL A 43 -9.11 -4.44 13.08
N THR A 44 -9.10 -4.31 14.39
CA THR A 44 -10.25 -4.51 15.28
C THR A 44 -10.67 -3.18 15.88
N VAL A 45 -11.95 -2.83 15.75
CA VAL A 45 -12.54 -1.61 16.29
C VAL A 45 -13.57 -1.97 17.35
N ARG A 46 -13.44 -1.36 18.53
CA ARG A 46 -14.40 -1.43 19.64
C ARG A 46 -14.87 -0.02 19.99
N PRO A 47 -16.18 0.27 20.02
CA PRO A 47 -16.69 1.55 20.51
C PRO A 47 -16.17 1.85 21.93
N ALA A 48 -15.74 3.10 22.14
CA ALA A 48 -15.18 3.55 23.40
C ALA A 48 -15.46 5.05 23.58
N ASP A 49 -15.38 5.55 24.81
CA ASP A 49 -15.55 6.98 25.09
C ASP A 49 -14.32 7.80 24.67
N GLU A 50 -13.14 7.18 24.68
CA GLU A 50 -11.86 7.79 24.31
C GLU A 50 -11.24 7.04 23.11
N VAL A 51 -10.53 7.78 22.26
CA VAL A 51 -9.79 7.20 21.13
C VAL A 51 -8.47 6.63 21.62
N SER A 52 -8.19 5.38 21.27
CA SER A 52 -6.89 4.75 21.46
C SER A 52 -6.51 3.96 20.22
N VAL A 53 -5.23 3.94 19.88
CA VAL A 53 -4.71 3.19 18.73
C VAL A 53 -3.51 2.36 19.17
N GLU A 54 -3.56 1.07 18.88
CA GLU A 54 -2.50 0.10 19.18
C GLU A 54 -2.14 -0.69 17.92
N LEU A 55 -0.84 -0.95 17.73
CA LEU A 55 -0.31 -1.81 16.69
C LEU A 55 0.56 -2.89 17.34
N ASN A 56 0.23 -4.16 17.12
CA ASN A 56 0.91 -5.31 17.72
C ASN A 56 0.99 -5.24 19.26
N GLY A 57 -0.05 -4.67 19.89
CA GLY A 57 -0.18 -4.53 21.34
C GLY A 57 0.56 -3.32 21.93
N GLU A 58 1.23 -2.51 21.11
CA GLU A 58 1.91 -1.30 21.54
C GLU A 58 1.12 -0.04 21.15
N PRO A 59 0.92 0.94 22.06
CA PRO A 59 0.28 2.20 21.74
C PRO A 59 1.04 2.97 20.66
N ILE A 60 0.32 3.52 19.68
CA ILE A 60 0.89 4.29 18.58
C ILE A 60 0.01 5.50 18.23
N THR A 61 0.62 6.59 17.80
CA THR A 61 -0.08 7.73 17.19
C THR A 61 -0.10 7.55 15.69
N MET A 62 -1.28 7.55 15.08
CA MET A 62 -1.43 7.41 13.63
C MET A 62 -2.52 8.37 13.14
N GLY A 63 -2.10 9.54 12.66
CA GLY A 63 -3.00 10.63 12.31
C GLY A 63 -4.06 10.25 11.26
N ALA A 64 -3.75 9.32 10.35
CA ALA A 64 -4.74 8.81 9.39
C ALA A 64 -5.89 8.05 10.09
N VAL A 65 -5.60 7.22 11.09
CA VAL A 65 -6.63 6.49 11.87
C VAL A 65 -7.50 7.47 12.66
N GLU A 66 -6.87 8.42 13.34
CA GLU A 66 -7.59 9.45 14.13
C GLU A 66 -8.54 10.26 13.22
N ARG A 67 -8.06 10.70 12.05
CA ARG A 67 -8.88 11.43 11.06
C ARG A 67 -10.05 10.60 10.54
N VAL A 68 -9.89 9.29 10.37
CA VAL A 68 -10.99 8.39 9.99
C VAL A 68 -12.07 8.37 11.06
N LEU A 69 -11.69 8.19 12.33
CA LEU A 69 -12.63 8.17 13.45
C LEU A 69 -13.35 9.51 13.61
N ASP A 70 -12.63 10.62 13.45
CA ASP A 70 -13.19 11.97 13.46
C ASP A 70 -14.20 12.19 12.33
N ALA A 71 -13.85 11.80 11.10
CA ALA A 71 -14.74 11.91 9.94
C ALA A 71 -16.02 11.09 10.11
N LEU A 72 -15.91 9.91 10.73
CA LEU A 72 -17.05 9.03 11.04
C LEU A 72 -17.76 9.41 12.35
N LYS A 73 -17.24 10.40 13.10
CA LYS A 73 -17.75 10.84 14.41
C LYS A 73 -17.95 9.67 15.37
N ALA A 74 -16.93 8.82 15.48
CA ALA A 74 -17.01 7.53 16.15
C ALA A 74 -15.76 7.32 17.05
N PRO A 75 -15.77 7.80 18.30
CA PRO A 75 -14.69 7.52 19.23
C PRO A 75 -14.62 6.00 19.48
N ALA A 76 -13.43 5.43 19.36
CA ALA A 76 -13.24 3.99 19.45
C ALA A 76 -11.82 3.62 19.87
N ALA A 77 -11.69 2.46 20.49
CA ALA A 77 -10.41 1.78 20.65
C ALA A 77 -10.14 0.96 19.38
N VAL A 78 -9.02 1.26 18.73
CA VAL A 78 -8.53 0.59 17.53
C VAL A 78 -7.30 -0.22 17.91
N SER A 79 -7.33 -1.52 17.62
CA SER A 79 -6.19 -2.41 17.80
C SER A 79 -5.92 -3.14 16.49
N ALA A 80 -4.66 -3.29 16.12
CA ALA A 80 -4.29 -3.97 14.89
C ALA A 80 -3.13 -4.92 15.07
N THR A 81 -3.11 -5.95 14.21
CA THR A 81 -2.05 -6.96 14.17
C THR A 81 -1.53 -7.13 12.74
N THR A 82 -0.21 -7.25 12.59
CA THR A 82 0.46 -7.43 11.31
C THR A 82 1.88 -7.96 11.51
N ASP A 83 2.30 -8.87 10.64
CA ASP A 83 3.71 -9.31 10.54
C ASP A 83 4.53 -8.38 9.64
N LEU A 84 3.88 -7.52 8.85
CA LEU A 84 4.55 -6.56 7.96
C LEU A 84 5.19 -5.42 8.78
N PRO A 85 6.48 -5.11 8.55
CA PRO A 85 7.15 -4.02 9.25
C PRO A 85 6.61 -2.65 8.83
N LEU A 86 6.35 -1.79 9.83
CA LEU A 86 5.98 -0.40 9.63
C LEU A 86 7.18 0.36 9.01
N GLY A 87 6.92 1.24 8.03
CA GLY A 87 7.97 2.03 7.37
C GLY A 87 8.78 1.30 6.30
N ALA A 88 8.50 0.02 6.02
CA ALA A 88 9.23 -0.79 5.04
C ALA A 88 8.57 -0.84 3.63
N GLY A 89 7.65 0.08 3.33
CA GLY A 89 7.01 0.19 2.01
C GLY A 89 5.79 -0.72 1.77
N PHE A 90 5.18 -1.27 2.83
CA PHE A 90 4.01 -2.16 2.74
C PHE A 90 2.64 -1.50 2.89
N GLY A 91 2.60 -0.16 3.00
CA GLY A 91 1.33 0.58 3.13
C GLY A 91 0.56 0.30 4.42
N VAL A 92 1.26 -0.01 5.53
CA VAL A 92 0.62 -0.33 6.83
C VAL A 92 -0.26 0.82 7.33
N SER A 93 0.14 2.09 7.17
CA SER A 93 -0.69 3.24 7.54
C SER A 93 -2.02 3.27 6.76
N GLY A 94 -1.96 3.13 5.43
CA GLY A 94 -3.15 3.02 4.59
C GLY A 94 -4.04 1.83 4.96
N ALA A 95 -3.43 0.70 5.32
CA ALA A 95 -4.16 -0.49 5.76
C ALA A 95 -4.89 -0.25 7.08
N MET A 96 -4.24 0.40 8.04
CA MET A 96 -4.82 0.82 9.31
C MET A 96 -6.00 1.77 9.10
N ALA A 97 -5.85 2.80 8.25
CA ALA A 97 -6.89 3.76 7.96
C ALA A 97 -8.12 3.09 7.30
N LEU A 98 -7.90 2.26 6.27
CA LEU A 98 -8.98 1.56 5.57
C LEU A 98 -9.67 0.52 6.46
N GLY A 99 -8.90 -0.25 7.22
CA GLY A 99 -9.44 -1.24 8.16
C GLY A 99 -10.28 -0.57 9.24
N THR A 100 -9.80 0.56 9.78
CA THR A 100 -10.56 1.38 10.74
C THR A 100 -11.86 1.87 10.14
N ALA A 101 -11.87 2.39 8.90
CA ALA A 101 -13.08 2.87 8.27
C ALA A 101 -14.13 1.75 8.10
N LEU A 102 -13.69 0.59 7.61
CA LEU A 102 -14.55 -0.58 7.40
C LEU A 102 -15.12 -1.11 8.72
N ALA A 103 -14.26 -1.38 9.71
CA ALA A 103 -14.66 -1.92 10.99
C ALA A 103 -15.52 -0.91 11.79
N THR A 104 -15.21 0.38 11.75
CA THR A 104 -16.04 1.43 12.37
C THR A 104 -17.43 1.49 11.75
N ASN A 105 -17.54 1.38 10.42
CA ASN A 105 -18.85 1.35 9.76
C ASN A 105 -19.72 0.19 10.25
N ALA A 106 -19.12 -0.98 10.47
CA ALA A 106 -19.81 -2.16 10.98
C ALA A 106 -20.15 -2.04 12.48
N ALA A 107 -19.20 -1.66 13.33
CA ALA A 107 -19.38 -1.55 14.78
C ALA A 107 -20.41 -0.48 15.17
N PHE A 108 -20.49 0.62 14.40
CA PHE A 108 -21.41 1.74 14.67
C PHE A 108 -22.66 1.76 13.77
N ASP A 109 -22.90 0.73 12.94
CA ASP A 109 -24.01 0.66 11.95
C ASP A 109 -24.16 1.96 11.14
N ARG A 110 -23.05 2.48 10.57
CA ARG A 110 -23.06 3.76 9.82
C ARG A 110 -23.70 3.63 8.43
N ARG A 111 -23.81 2.41 7.90
CA ARG A 111 -24.44 2.07 6.61
C ARG A 111 -23.86 2.83 5.41
N LEU A 112 -22.58 3.18 5.48
CA LEU A 112 -21.84 3.75 4.37
C LEU A 112 -21.45 2.65 3.38
N SER A 113 -21.43 3.02 2.10
CA SER A 113 -20.97 2.15 1.03
C SER A 113 -19.45 1.99 1.07
N ARG A 114 -18.96 0.95 0.39
CA ARG A 114 -17.54 0.69 0.26
C ARG A 114 -16.76 1.89 -0.29
N ASN A 115 -17.27 2.54 -1.34
CA ASN A 115 -16.56 3.67 -1.95
C ASN A 115 -16.51 4.87 -1.01
N GLU A 116 -17.55 5.13 -0.23
CA GLU A 116 -17.52 6.20 0.79
C GLU A 116 -16.46 5.93 1.85
N LEU A 117 -16.34 4.69 2.33
CA LEU A 117 -15.34 4.30 3.33
C LEU A 117 -13.91 4.39 2.80
N VAL A 118 -13.69 3.94 1.55
CA VAL A 118 -12.40 4.08 0.88
C VAL A 118 -12.06 5.55 0.65
N THR A 119 -13.03 6.40 0.29
CA THR A 119 -12.82 7.85 0.19
C THR A 119 -12.42 8.48 1.53
N VAL A 120 -13.08 8.10 2.63
CA VAL A 120 -12.74 8.60 3.98
C VAL A 120 -11.33 8.20 4.36
N ALA A 121 -10.95 6.93 4.20
CA ALA A 121 -9.62 6.45 4.51
C ALA A 121 -8.54 7.07 3.61
N HIS A 122 -8.82 7.23 2.31
CA HIS A 122 -7.91 7.86 1.36
C HIS A 122 -7.66 9.32 1.71
N GLY A 123 -8.73 10.09 1.94
CA GLY A 123 -8.59 11.50 2.33
C GLY A 123 -7.83 11.66 3.64
N ALA A 124 -8.04 10.76 4.60
CA ALA A 124 -7.31 10.76 5.88
C ALA A 124 -5.80 10.51 5.71
N GLU A 125 -5.41 9.55 4.86
CA GLU A 125 -3.99 9.29 4.52
C GLU A 125 -3.34 10.50 3.83
N VAL A 126 -4.03 11.09 2.84
CA VAL A 126 -3.53 12.28 2.13
C VAL A 126 -3.34 13.44 3.10
N GLN A 127 -4.31 13.69 4.00
CA GLN A 127 -4.24 14.76 5.00
C GLN A 127 -3.20 14.50 6.09
N ALA A 128 -2.85 13.24 6.34
CA ALA A 128 -1.76 12.85 7.23
C ALA A 128 -0.38 12.93 6.54
N GLY A 129 -0.34 13.04 5.21
CA GLY A 129 0.90 13.09 4.43
C GLY A 129 1.61 11.74 4.32
N THR A 130 0.93 10.63 4.66
CA THR A 130 1.54 9.30 4.78
C THR A 130 1.39 8.44 3.53
N GLY A 131 0.45 8.76 2.63
CA GLY A 131 0.18 7.96 1.44
C GLY A 131 -0.72 8.63 0.42
N LEU A 132 -0.49 8.32 -0.86
CA LEU A 132 -1.26 8.85 -2.00
C LEU A 132 -1.98 7.78 -2.83
N GLY A 133 -1.83 6.50 -2.50
CA GLY A 133 -2.45 5.46 -3.32
C GLY A 133 -2.46 4.05 -2.77
N ASP A 134 -2.01 3.83 -1.53
CA ASP A 134 -2.09 2.51 -0.89
C ASP A 134 -3.55 2.16 -0.58
N VAL A 135 -4.31 3.06 0.03
CA VAL A 135 -5.72 2.81 0.40
C VAL A 135 -6.57 2.33 -0.78
N VAL A 136 -6.48 3.01 -1.93
CA VAL A 136 -7.27 2.64 -3.11
C VAL A 136 -6.78 1.32 -3.74
N ALA A 137 -5.48 1.04 -3.68
CA ALA A 137 -4.91 -0.22 -4.17
C ALA A 137 -5.22 -1.40 -3.24
N GLN A 138 -5.16 -1.20 -1.92
CA GLN A 138 -5.54 -2.17 -0.90
C GLN A 138 -7.03 -2.47 -0.94
N ALA A 139 -7.85 -1.45 -1.19
CA ALA A 139 -9.26 -1.66 -1.49
C ALA A 139 -9.41 -2.45 -2.80
N ASN A 140 -8.71 -2.13 -3.88
CA ASN A 140 -8.91 -2.84 -5.14
C ASN A 140 -8.45 -4.31 -5.06
N GLY A 141 -7.27 -4.57 -4.50
CA GLY A 141 -6.63 -5.88 -4.47
C GLY A 141 -5.98 -6.28 -5.79
N GLY A 142 -5.25 -7.38 -5.78
CA GLY A 142 -4.48 -7.89 -6.92
C GLY A 142 -3.30 -7.00 -7.27
N VAL A 143 -2.94 -7.00 -8.56
CA VAL A 143 -1.91 -6.11 -9.10
C VAL A 143 -2.60 -4.89 -9.68
N THR A 144 -2.73 -3.85 -8.87
CA THR A 144 -3.55 -2.67 -9.18
C THR A 144 -2.76 -1.68 -10.04
N VAL A 145 -3.35 -1.29 -11.16
CA VAL A 145 -2.88 -0.18 -12.00
C VAL A 145 -3.76 1.04 -11.71
N ARG A 146 -3.17 2.09 -11.16
CA ARG A 146 -3.82 3.39 -10.91
C ARG A 146 -3.64 4.25 -12.17
N LEU A 147 -4.69 4.35 -12.98
CA LEU A 147 -4.68 5.08 -14.26
C LEU A 147 -4.89 6.58 -14.04
N GLU A 148 -5.81 6.95 -13.14
CA GLU A 148 -6.05 8.33 -12.71
C GLU A 148 -5.91 8.46 -11.19
N PRO A 149 -5.44 9.62 -10.68
CA PRO A 149 -5.25 9.84 -9.26
C PRO A 149 -6.58 10.05 -8.51
N GLY A 150 -6.51 10.01 -7.18
CA GLY A 150 -7.62 10.32 -6.29
C GLY A 150 -8.27 9.09 -5.63
N GLY A 151 -9.34 9.37 -4.89
CA GLY A 151 -10.23 8.38 -4.31
C GLY A 151 -11.26 7.86 -5.32
N PRO A 152 -12.15 6.93 -4.92
CA PRO A 152 -13.07 6.21 -5.80
C PRO A 152 -13.99 7.03 -6.71
N GLN A 153 -14.21 8.32 -6.44
CA GLN A 153 -15.05 9.19 -7.26
C GLN A 153 -14.27 9.92 -8.37
N ASP A 154 -12.95 10.03 -8.22
CA ASP A 154 -12.09 10.81 -9.09
C ASP A 154 -11.08 9.92 -9.84
N ASN A 155 -10.76 8.75 -9.29
CA ASN A 155 -9.78 7.84 -9.87
C ASN A 155 -10.35 6.88 -10.93
N ALA A 156 -9.41 6.25 -11.64
CA ALA A 156 -9.67 5.12 -12.51
C ALA A 156 -8.64 4.04 -12.19
N LEU A 157 -9.11 2.86 -11.80
CA LEU A 157 -8.27 1.71 -11.47
C LEU A 157 -8.50 0.60 -12.48
N ASP A 158 -7.42 -0.10 -12.81
CA ASP A 158 -7.41 -1.34 -13.57
C ASP A 158 -6.56 -2.39 -12.84
N ARG A 159 -6.47 -3.61 -13.38
CA ARG A 159 -5.63 -4.67 -12.82
C ARG A 159 -4.93 -5.48 -13.90
N ILE A 160 -3.69 -5.84 -13.61
CA ILE A 160 -3.05 -6.96 -14.31
C ILE A 160 -3.75 -8.24 -13.83
N PRO A 161 -4.34 -9.05 -14.73
CA PRO A 161 -5.10 -10.25 -14.36
C PRO A 161 -4.16 -11.42 -14.01
N ALA A 162 -3.41 -11.27 -12.92
CA ALA A 162 -2.39 -12.21 -12.49
C ALA A 162 -2.61 -12.70 -11.06
N ARG A 163 -2.08 -13.89 -10.80
CA ARG A 163 -1.84 -14.46 -9.48
C ARG A 163 -0.39 -14.89 -9.44
N GLY A 164 0.18 -14.98 -8.25
CA GLY A 164 1.57 -15.38 -8.13
C GLY A 164 2.02 -15.46 -6.69
N ARG A 165 3.07 -16.24 -6.50
CA ARG A 165 3.88 -16.22 -5.29
C ARG A 165 4.76 -14.99 -5.31
N VAL A 166 4.85 -14.33 -4.16
CA VAL A 166 5.69 -13.16 -3.93
C VAL A 166 6.62 -13.49 -2.78
N GLU A 167 7.90 -13.22 -2.97
CA GLU A 167 8.89 -13.22 -1.90
C GLU A 167 9.31 -11.79 -1.63
N TYR A 168 9.58 -11.46 -0.37
CA TYR A 168 10.18 -10.18 -0.04
C TYR A 168 11.29 -10.31 1.00
N HIS A 169 12.24 -9.40 0.92
CA HIS A 169 13.38 -9.31 1.83
C HIS A 169 13.51 -7.86 2.30
N VAL A 170 13.21 -7.63 3.57
CA VAL A 170 13.31 -6.33 4.21
C VAL A 170 14.74 -6.14 4.69
N ILE A 171 15.39 -5.10 4.19
CA ILE A 171 16.77 -4.75 4.53
C ILE A 171 16.79 -3.72 5.67
N ASP A 172 15.92 -2.71 5.57
CA ASP A 172 15.75 -1.63 6.55
C ASP A 172 14.43 -0.87 6.31
N ASP A 173 14.06 0.01 7.24
CA ASP A 173 13.04 1.03 6.96
C ASP A 173 13.64 2.22 6.18
N LEU A 174 12.79 2.93 5.43
CA LEU A 174 13.16 4.24 4.87
C LEU A 174 12.25 5.29 5.50
N ALA A 175 12.84 6.40 5.94
CA ALA A 175 12.05 7.59 6.20
C ALA A 175 11.39 8.01 4.88
N THR A 176 10.07 7.85 4.80
CA THR A 176 9.25 8.30 3.67
C THR A 176 9.18 9.82 3.59
N ASP A 177 9.48 10.49 4.71
CA ASP A 177 9.48 11.93 4.86
C ASP A 177 10.58 12.56 4.01
N GLY A 178 10.21 13.52 3.15
CA GLY A 178 11.16 14.27 2.34
C GLY A 178 11.47 13.69 0.96
N VAL A 179 11.10 12.44 0.66
CA VAL A 179 11.28 11.86 -0.70
C VAL A 179 10.44 12.62 -1.74
N LEU A 180 9.32 13.19 -1.31
CA LEU A 180 8.44 14.03 -2.13
C LEU A 180 8.73 15.53 -1.96
N ASP A 181 9.66 15.91 -1.07
CA ASP A 181 10.03 17.30 -0.81
C ASP A 181 11.25 17.68 -1.65
N GLY A 182 11.04 17.85 -2.96
CA GLY A 182 12.12 18.17 -3.89
C GLY A 182 11.67 18.31 -5.34
N ASP A 183 12.63 18.33 -6.26
CA ASP A 183 12.34 18.27 -7.69
C ASP A 183 11.84 16.87 -8.08
N THR A 184 10.53 16.71 -8.16
CA THR A 184 9.86 15.47 -8.54
C THR A 184 9.76 15.27 -10.06
N THR A 185 10.47 16.05 -10.87
CA THR A 185 10.40 15.97 -12.33
C THR A 185 10.91 14.61 -12.85
N ALA A 186 12.03 14.12 -12.33
CA ALA A 186 12.59 12.82 -12.70
C ALA A 186 11.63 11.68 -12.32
N LEU A 187 11.11 11.70 -11.10
CA LEU A 187 10.12 10.76 -10.58
C LEU A 187 8.86 10.76 -11.45
N THR A 188 8.30 11.93 -11.74
CA THR A 188 7.08 12.06 -12.54
C THR A 188 7.30 11.56 -13.97
N THR A 189 8.46 11.85 -14.56
CA THR A 189 8.79 11.40 -15.92
C THR A 189 8.95 9.89 -15.99
N ALA A 190 9.72 9.30 -15.06
CA ALA A 190 9.91 7.87 -14.95
C ALA A 190 8.58 7.15 -14.66
N GLY A 191 7.74 7.70 -13.78
CA GLY A 191 6.44 7.15 -13.43
C GLY A 191 5.45 7.13 -14.60
N LYS A 192 5.39 8.21 -15.39
CA LYS A 192 4.55 8.27 -16.61
C LYS A 192 5.00 7.27 -17.66
N LYS A 193 6.32 7.14 -17.88
CA LYS A 193 6.90 6.14 -18.78
C LYS A 193 6.54 4.73 -18.33
N ALA A 194 6.78 4.40 -17.06
CA ALA A 194 6.47 3.10 -16.47
C ALA A 194 4.97 2.75 -16.56
N LEU A 195 4.09 3.73 -16.34
CA LEU A 195 2.65 3.54 -16.49
C LEU A 195 2.26 3.25 -17.94
N SER A 196 2.76 4.03 -18.89
CA SER A 196 2.53 3.80 -20.32
C SER A 196 3.01 2.41 -20.75
N ASP A 197 4.15 1.99 -20.23
CA ASP A 197 4.76 0.69 -20.50
C ASP A 197 3.91 -0.49 -19.99
N VAL A 198 3.33 -0.38 -18.79
CA VAL A 198 2.46 -1.41 -18.21
C VAL A 198 1.07 -1.41 -18.86
N VAL A 199 0.51 -0.24 -19.18
CA VAL A 199 -0.78 -0.16 -19.89
C VAL A 199 -0.68 -0.76 -21.29
N GLY A 200 0.46 -0.61 -21.97
CA GLY A 200 0.70 -1.22 -23.29
C GLY A 200 0.80 -2.74 -23.26
N GLU A 201 1.28 -3.33 -22.16
CA GLU A 201 1.44 -4.77 -21.98
C GLU A 201 1.22 -5.14 -20.49
N PRO A 202 -0.04 -5.34 -20.04
CA PRO A 202 -0.37 -5.52 -18.64
C PRO A 202 -0.03 -6.94 -18.15
N THR A 203 1.26 -7.19 -17.93
CA THR A 203 1.82 -8.45 -17.43
C THR A 203 2.71 -8.21 -16.20
N LEU A 204 2.88 -9.25 -15.37
CA LEU A 204 3.78 -9.18 -14.21
C LEU A 204 5.22 -8.86 -14.63
N ASP A 205 5.70 -9.47 -15.71
CA ASP A 205 7.06 -9.24 -16.21
C ASP A 205 7.27 -7.78 -16.62
N ARG A 206 6.29 -7.19 -17.32
CA ARG A 206 6.32 -5.78 -17.69
C ARG A 206 6.30 -4.87 -16.48
N PHE A 207 5.43 -5.18 -15.50
CA PHE A 207 5.40 -4.47 -14.22
C PHE A 207 6.75 -4.49 -13.51
N MET A 208 7.33 -5.67 -13.28
CA MET A 208 8.60 -5.80 -12.57
C MET A 208 9.75 -5.06 -13.26
N ARG A 209 9.78 -5.12 -14.61
CA ARG A 209 10.76 -4.38 -15.39
C ARG A 209 10.56 -2.86 -15.28
N ALA A 210 9.33 -2.38 -15.43
CA ALA A 210 9.01 -0.97 -15.31
C ALA A 210 9.34 -0.43 -13.90
N SER A 211 9.11 -1.22 -12.85
CA SER A 211 9.47 -0.89 -11.47
C SER A 211 10.98 -0.77 -11.26
N ARG A 212 11.79 -1.69 -11.82
CA ARG A 212 13.26 -1.57 -11.76
C ARG A 212 13.78 -0.34 -12.50
N GLU A 213 13.24 -0.09 -13.70
CA GLU A 213 13.61 1.08 -14.49
C GLU A 213 13.25 2.37 -13.74
N PHE A 214 12.04 2.44 -13.16
CA PHE A 214 11.60 3.54 -12.33
C PHE A 214 12.51 3.77 -11.11
N ALA A 215 12.81 2.72 -10.33
CA ALA A 215 13.64 2.84 -9.13
C ALA A 215 15.01 3.47 -9.44
N ARG A 216 15.60 3.07 -10.57
CA ARG A 216 16.89 3.57 -11.05
C ARG A 216 16.79 4.99 -11.60
N GLU A 217 15.77 5.30 -12.39
CA GLU A 217 15.59 6.61 -13.05
C GLU A 217 15.08 7.70 -12.11
N SER A 218 14.43 7.32 -11.00
CA SER A 218 13.96 8.23 -9.94
C SER A 218 14.95 8.41 -8.79
N GLU A 219 16.15 7.81 -8.88
CA GLU A 219 17.21 7.87 -7.86
C GLU A 219 16.81 7.31 -6.47
N LEU A 220 15.71 6.55 -6.40
CA LEU A 220 15.25 5.89 -5.17
C LEU A 220 16.03 4.61 -4.86
N LEU A 221 16.62 3.98 -5.88
CA LEU A 221 17.29 2.69 -5.74
C LEU A 221 18.57 2.80 -4.91
N THR A 222 18.56 2.25 -3.70
CA THR A 222 19.74 2.20 -2.82
C THR A 222 20.72 1.12 -3.28
N ALA A 223 21.99 1.26 -2.88
CA ALA A 223 23.03 0.30 -3.26
C ALA A 223 22.73 -1.11 -2.72
N ARG A 224 22.26 -1.22 -1.47
CA ARG A 224 21.92 -2.51 -0.83
C ARG A 224 20.80 -3.22 -1.60
N VAL A 225 19.71 -2.51 -1.90
CA VAL A 225 18.58 -3.05 -2.66
C VAL A 225 19.01 -3.45 -4.08
N ARG A 226 19.84 -2.63 -4.74
CA ARG A 226 20.36 -2.95 -6.08
C ARG A 226 21.15 -4.25 -6.07
N ASP A 227 22.02 -4.45 -5.08
CA ASP A 227 22.89 -5.62 -5.03
C ASP A 227 22.06 -6.90 -4.87
N VAL A 228 21.03 -6.90 -4.00
CA VAL A 228 20.07 -8.03 -3.89
C VAL A 228 19.32 -8.28 -5.21
N ILE A 229 18.86 -7.23 -5.90
CA ILE A 229 18.18 -7.39 -7.21
C ILE A 229 19.12 -8.01 -8.25
N LEU A 230 20.41 -7.67 -8.23
CA LEU A 230 21.39 -8.25 -9.13
C LEU A 230 21.58 -9.75 -8.85
N ASP A 231 21.72 -10.14 -7.59
CA ASP A 231 21.83 -11.56 -7.20
C ASP A 231 20.61 -12.36 -7.68
N VAL A 232 19.39 -11.83 -7.50
CA VAL A 232 18.16 -12.46 -8.01
C VAL A 232 18.17 -12.60 -9.53
N ASN A 233 18.62 -11.60 -10.27
CA ASN A 233 18.70 -11.67 -11.73
C ASN A 233 19.77 -12.67 -12.19
N GLU A 234 20.91 -12.78 -11.49
CA GLU A 234 21.96 -13.76 -11.78
C GLU A 234 21.49 -15.20 -11.55
N ALA A 235 20.62 -15.42 -10.56
CA ALA A 235 19.92 -16.68 -10.34
C ALA A 235 18.79 -16.96 -11.36
N GLY A 236 18.51 -16.03 -12.27
CA GLY A 236 17.44 -16.15 -13.29
C GLY A 236 16.05 -15.74 -12.79
N GLY A 237 15.95 -15.20 -11.58
CA GLY A 237 14.73 -14.66 -11.01
C GLY A 237 14.42 -13.24 -11.50
N THR A 238 13.34 -12.65 -10.97
CA THR A 238 12.92 -11.28 -11.27
C THR A 238 12.55 -10.58 -9.98
N ALA A 239 13.26 -9.50 -9.67
CA ALA A 239 13.02 -8.67 -8.48
C ALA A 239 12.91 -7.18 -8.79
N THR A 240 12.38 -6.42 -7.84
CA THR A 240 12.34 -4.95 -7.85
C THR A 240 12.35 -4.42 -6.42
N MET A 241 12.58 -3.12 -6.25
CA MET A 241 12.40 -2.42 -4.99
C MET A 241 10.91 -2.21 -4.70
N ALA A 242 10.52 -2.34 -3.43
CA ALA A 242 9.30 -1.77 -2.88
C ALA A 242 9.47 -0.25 -2.75
N MET A 243 8.69 0.54 -3.49
CA MET A 243 8.88 1.99 -3.46
C MET A 243 8.64 2.53 -2.05
N LEU A 244 9.56 3.40 -1.62
CA LEU A 244 9.58 4.04 -0.30
C LEU A 244 9.88 3.09 0.89
N GLY A 245 10.58 1.97 0.64
CA GLY A 245 11.22 1.12 1.67
C GLY A 245 12.54 0.50 1.18
N GLU A 246 13.48 0.17 2.06
CA GLU A 246 14.63 -0.68 1.70
C GLU A 246 14.18 -2.16 1.68
N THR A 247 13.23 -2.47 0.80
CA THR A 247 12.65 -3.82 0.66
C THR A 247 12.78 -4.27 -0.78
N VAL A 248 13.24 -5.50 -0.98
CA VAL A 248 13.28 -6.16 -2.29
C VAL A 248 12.09 -7.10 -2.39
N ILE A 249 11.43 -7.11 -3.53
CA ILE A 249 10.31 -8.02 -3.83
C ILE A 249 10.65 -8.82 -5.08
N ALA A 250 10.44 -10.13 -5.04
CA ALA A 250 10.63 -11.03 -6.15
C ALA A 250 9.37 -11.85 -6.47
N LEU A 251 9.21 -12.21 -7.74
CA LEU A 251 8.18 -13.16 -8.17
C LEU A 251 8.69 -14.59 -8.05
N GLY A 252 7.78 -15.53 -7.79
CA GLY A 252 8.14 -16.94 -7.72
C GLY A 252 9.08 -17.19 -6.54
N THR A 253 10.21 -17.85 -6.79
CA THR A 253 11.25 -18.24 -5.81
C THR A 253 12.53 -17.41 -5.95
N GLY A 254 12.47 -16.23 -6.60
CA GLY A 254 13.66 -15.50 -7.01
C GLY A 254 14.65 -15.15 -5.90
N LEU A 255 14.17 -14.79 -4.70
CA LEU A 255 15.04 -14.49 -3.55
C LEU A 255 15.62 -15.77 -2.95
N THR A 256 14.78 -16.80 -2.78
CA THR A 256 15.22 -18.12 -2.30
C THR A 256 16.29 -18.72 -3.23
N ASP A 257 16.09 -18.67 -4.54
CA ASP A 257 17.02 -19.21 -5.54
C ASP A 257 18.36 -18.44 -5.56
N ALA A 258 18.34 -17.18 -5.14
CA ALA A 258 19.54 -16.35 -4.95
C ALA A 258 20.22 -16.55 -3.58
N GLY A 259 19.69 -17.42 -2.72
CA GLY A 259 20.29 -17.77 -1.43
C GLY A 259 19.90 -16.86 -0.25
N TYR A 260 18.85 -16.05 -0.41
CA TYR A 260 18.26 -15.26 0.67
C TYR A 260 17.26 -16.11 1.48
N ASP A 261 16.91 -15.64 2.67
CA ASP A 261 15.82 -16.17 3.51
C ASP A 261 14.66 -15.17 3.49
N PRO A 262 13.80 -15.19 2.44
CA PRO A 262 12.73 -14.22 2.30
C PRO A 262 11.47 -14.64 3.05
N ASP A 263 10.67 -13.65 3.42
CA ASP A 263 9.27 -13.88 3.73
C ASP A 263 8.49 -14.21 2.44
N VAL A 264 7.41 -14.97 2.59
CA VAL A 264 6.71 -15.61 1.47
C VAL A 264 5.21 -15.42 1.58
N CYS A 265 4.64 -14.73 0.59
CA CYS A 265 3.20 -14.54 0.48
C CYS A 265 2.70 -14.75 -0.95
N GLN A 266 1.44 -14.40 -1.20
CA GLN A 266 0.79 -14.47 -2.50
C GLN A 266 0.21 -13.11 -2.88
N ILE A 267 -0.08 -12.92 -4.16
CA ILE A 267 -0.92 -11.81 -4.62
C ILE A 267 -2.36 -12.01 -4.10
N HIS A 268 -2.88 -11.05 -3.33
CA HIS A 268 -4.23 -11.10 -2.75
C HIS A 268 -5.27 -10.43 -3.65
N PRO A 269 -6.18 -11.19 -4.30
CA PRO A 269 -7.05 -10.65 -5.35
C PRO A 269 -8.24 -9.82 -4.84
N ALA A 270 -8.69 -10.05 -3.60
CA ALA A 270 -9.99 -9.55 -3.13
C ALA A 270 -9.95 -8.11 -2.60
N GLY A 271 -8.76 -7.62 -2.24
CA GLY A 271 -8.61 -6.36 -1.52
C GLY A 271 -9.13 -6.45 -0.07
N ALA A 272 -9.38 -5.30 0.55
CA ALA A 272 -9.86 -5.20 1.92
C ALA A 272 -11.27 -5.79 2.11
N THR A 273 -11.45 -6.51 3.22
CA THR A 273 -12.68 -7.23 3.58
C THR A 273 -13.00 -7.11 5.07
N LEU A 274 -14.29 -7.03 5.40
CA LEU A 274 -14.74 -7.27 6.78
C LEU A 274 -14.58 -8.75 7.10
N GLU A 275 -14.14 -9.03 8.33
CA GLU A 275 -14.06 -10.38 8.85
C GLU A 275 -15.36 -10.77 9.55
N PRO A 276 -15.73 -12.07 9.53
CA PRO A 276 -16.98 -12.57 10.08
C PRO A 276 -17.09 -12.49 11.62
#